data_AF-A0A516ZB39-F1
#
_entry.id   AF-A0A516ZB39-F1
#
_cell.length_a   1.000
_cell.length_b   1.000
_cell.length_c   1.000
_cell.angle_alpha   90.00
_cell.angle_beta   90.00
_cell.angle_gamma   90.00
#
_symmetry.space_group_name_H-M   'P 1'
#
loop_
_entity.id
_entity.type
_entity.pdbx_description
1 polymer ?
#
loop_
_entity_poly.entity_id
_entity_poly.type
_entity_poly.pdbx_seq_one_letter_code
_entity_poly.pdbx_strand_id
1 'polypeptide(L)'
;MSLDEKFVSVRTAFYDIVGNFFKGIAGFFGYPRNPGMPTMSEIPSDQYARSRFLDSLPTHRTYWPPVQRPETWFEMIFGPTPKVETVPRYIYESKEEGFYNFYIENYKNIYFLPDWLSEFIQVRLDICLDITVLETIREVFFVGLMVYSQIVILRIALSWFIYINPYTVPWCYIAAAVDWTEDVLQGIVPAILGVNITGSVFLGILGVIADSLNHLVFTMPFLPSEGEETKLLINEQMKNVLVFHYLPILWYRYPIPNDIREFWYNERPDILEYMEKAYQNLDIQFLPDNVVSQLNQEKLTSSVSSSLVDLENNLNQMVSTELLSKNDFILTKLHSFTDYLTTFIVP
;
A
#
# COMPACT_ATOMS: atom_id res chain seq x y z
N MET A 1 18.54 40.63 25.35
CA MET A 1 17.39 40.69 24.42
C MET A 1 17.83 40.10 23.11
N SER A 2 17.22 38.97 22.74
CA SER A 2 17.52 38.22 21.52
C SER A 2 17.12 39.06 20.29
N LEU A 3 17.83 38.89 19.16
CA LEU A 3 17.46 39.49 17.87
C LEU A 3 16.00 39.16 17.49
N ASP A 4 15.49 38.00 17.90
CA ASP A 4 14.11 37.59 17.66
C ASP A 4 13.07 38.53 18.29
N GLU A 5 13.31 39.07 19.49
CA GLU A 5 12.37 40.00 20.14
C GLU A 5 12.24 41.32 19.36
N LYS A 6 13.33 41.77 18.70
CA LYS A 6 13.30 42.97 17.85
C LYS A 6 12.62 42.70 16.51
N PHE A 7 12.81 41.52 15.92
CA PHE A 7 12.14 41.14 14.68
C PHE A 7 10.64 40.95 14.86
N VAL A 8 10.18 40.47 16.02
CA VAL A 8 8.74 40.38 16.33
C VAL A 8 8.09 41.76 16.26
N SER A 9 8.70 42.78 16.88
CA SER A 9 8.18 44.16 16.89
C SER A 9 8.12 44.79 15.50
N VAL A 10 9.19 44.63 14.71
CA VAL A 10 9.24 45.13 13.31
C VAL A 10 8.20 44.41 12.44
N ARG A 11 8.05 43.10 12.62
CA ARG A 11 7.07 42.28 11.91
C ARG A 11 5.63 42.70 12.24
N THR A 12 5.31 42.92 13.51
CA THR A 12 3.97 43.41 13.90
C THR A 12 3.71 44.82 13.37
N ALA A 13 4.69 45.72 13.43
CA ALA A 13 4.55 47.06 12.87
C ALA A 13 4.31 47.02 11.35
N PHE A 14 5.01 46.15 10.62
CA PHE A 14 4.78 45.95 9.20
C PHE A 14 3.37 45.40 8.91
N TYR A 15 2.92 44.40 9.67
CA TYR A 15 1.57 43.85 9.52
C TYR A 15 0.48 44.86 9.85
N ASP A 16 0.68 45.73 10.84
CA ASP A 16 -0.27 46.78 11.17
C ASP A 16 -0.34 47.85 10.06
N ILE A 17 0.80 48.22 9.48
CA ILE A 17 0.86 49.17 8.35
C ILE A 17 0.11 48.60 7.14
N VAL A 18 0.41 47.36 6.76
CA VAL A 18 -0.24 46.68 5.64
C VAL A 18 -1.73 46.47 5.93
N GLY A 19 -2.09 46.06 7.15
CA GLY A 19 -3.46 45.86 7.57
C GLY A 19 -4.30 47.14 7.54
N ASN A 20 -3.73 48.27 7.99
CA ASN A 20 -4.40 49.57 7.94
C ASN A 20 -4.56 50.09 6.50
N PHE A 21 -3.59 49.83 5.63
CA PHE A 21 -3.69 50.14 4.21
C PHE A 21 -4.87 49.40 3.55
N PHE A 22 -4.96 48.08 3.75
CA PHE A 22 -6.07 47.28 3.22
C PHE A 22 -7.42 47.65 3.85
N LYS A 23 -7.48 47.97 5.16
CA LYS A 23 -8.70 48.48 5.80
C LYS A 23 -9.16 49.82 5.20
N GLY A 24 -8.22 50.71 4.88
CA GLY A 24 -8.52 51.98 4.22
C GLY A 24 -9.13 51.79 2.83
N ILE A 25 -8.55 50.89 2.04
CA ILE A 25 -9.10 50.51 0.73
C ILE A 25 -10.48 49.84 0.90
N ALA A 26 -10.60 48.89 1.81
CA ALA A 26 -11.85 48.15 2.05
C ALA A 26 -12.98 49.05 2.59
N GLY A 27 -12.66 50.08 3.37
CA GLY A 27 -13.62 51.08 3.84
C GLY A 27 -14.29 51.83 2.68
N PHE A 28 -13.56 52.11 1.60
CA PHE A 28 -14.12 52.71 0.38
C PHE A 28 -15.17 51.80 -0.29
N PHE A 29 -15.06 50.48 -0.11
CA PHE A 29 -16.00 49.47 -0.62
C PHE A 29 -17.10 49.08 0.39
N GLY A 30 -17.20 49.80 1.51
CA GLY A 30 -18.28 49.64 2.50
C GLY A 30 -17.95 48.74 3.68
N TYR A 31 -16.69 48.32 3.88
CA TYR A 31 -16.26 47.63 5.10
C TYR A 31 -16.42 48.56 6.33
N PRO A 32 -16.91 48.08 7.49
CA PRO A 32 -17.21 46.68 7.83
C PRO A 32 -18.66 46.25 7.58
N ARG A 33 -19.54 47.14 7.11
CA ARG A 33 -20.99 46.87 6.98
C ARG A 33 -21.33 46.04 5.74
N ASN A 34 -20.51 46.13 4.70
CA ASN A 34 -20.57 45.30 3.53
C ASN A 34 -19.51 44.19 3.67
N PRO A 35 -19.89 42.93 3.99
CA PRO A 35 -18.95 41.82 4.08
C PRO A 35 -18.31 41.46 2.73
N GLY A 36 -18.72 42.12 1.63
CA GLY A 36 -18.25 41.86 0.29
C GLY A 36 -18.95 40.65 -0.35
N MET A 37 -18.55 40.34 -1.58
CA MET A 37 -18.93 39.07 -2.19
C MET A 37 -18.22 37.95 -1.43
N PRO A 38 -18.91 36.86 -1.03
CA PRO A 38 -18.23 35.69 -0.46
C PRO A 38 -17.13 35.26 -1.43
N THR A 39 -15.92 35.06 -0.91
CA THR A 39 -14.73 34.74 -1.73
C THR A 39 -14.82 33.40 -2.45
N MET A 40 -15.92 32.67 -2.28
CA MET A 40 -16.16 31.38 -2.91
C MET A 40 -17.61 31.32 -3.38
N SER A 41 -17.80 31.12 -4.68
CA SER A 41 -19.08 30.70 -5.27
C SER A 41 -19.57 29.44 -4.58
N GLU A 42 -20.88 29.24 -4.48
CA GLU A 42 -21.55 28.06 -3.92
C GLU A 42 -21.07 26.77 -4.63
N ILE A 43 -19.93 26.23 -4.19
CA ILE A 43 -19.49 24.87 -4.48
C ILE A 43 -20.51 23.98 -3.75
N PRO A 44 -21.01 22.88 -4.36
CA PRO A 44 -21.92 21.96 -3.70
C PRO A 44 -21.40 21.63 -2.28
N SER A 45 -22.30 21.70 -1.30
CA SER A 45 -22.00 21.64 0.15
C SER A 45 -21.00 20.55 0.52
N ASP A 46 -21.05 19.43 -0.19
CA ASP A 46 -20.30 18.22 0.12
C ASP A 46 -18.81 18.35 -0.26
N GLN A 47 -18.49 18.98 -1.40
CA GLN A 47 -17.10 19.23 -1.79
C GLN A 47 -16.44 20.25 -0.86
N TYR A 48 -17.20 21.27 -0.43
CA TYR A 48 -16.74 22.26 0.55
C TYR A 48 -16.59 21.66 1.95
N ALA A 49 -17.52 20.79 2.37
CA ALA A 49 -17.40 20.07 3.62
C ALA A 49 -16.17 19.15 3.62
N ARG A 50 -15.90 18.47 2.51
CA ARG A 50 -14.72 17.62 2.33
C ARG A 50 -13.43 18.44 2.36
N SER A 51 -13.34 19.57 1.64
CA SER A 51 -12.14 20.41 1.67
C SER A 51 -11.89 20.97 3.08
N ARG A 52 -12.95 21.42 3.77
CA ARG A 52 -12.85 21.90 5.15
C ARG A 52 -12.43 20.80 6.12
N PHE A 53 -12.89 19.57 5.91
CA PHE A 53 -12.44 18.41 6.67
C PHE A 53 -10.96 18.13 6.43
N LEU A 54 -10.52 18.04 5.18
CA LEU A 54 -9.11 17.83 4.82
C LEU A 54 -8.19 18.94 5.35
N ASP A 55 -8.67 20.19 5.34
CA ASP A 55 -7.94 21.33 5.92
C ASP A 55 -7.90 21.30 7.46
N SER A 56 -8.82 20.59 8.12
CA SER A 56 -8.84 20.41 9.58
C SER A 56 -7.91 19.30 10.06
N LEU A 57 -7.43 18.44 9.15
CA LEU A 57 -6.56 17.33 9.50
C LEU A 57 -5.16 17.83 9.91
N PRO A 58 -4.51 17.16 10.88
CA PRO A 58 -3.12 17.45 11.21
C PRO A 58 -2.20 17.13 10.02
N THR A 59 -1.06 17.82 9.94
CA THR A 59 0.02 17.49 9.00
C THR A 59 1.03 16.58 9.69
N HIS A 60 1.36 15.44 9.08
CA HIS A 60 2.47 14.60 9.52
C HIS A 60 3.77 15.39 9.33
N ARG A 61 4.51 15.64 10.42
CA ARG A 61 5.69 16.51 10.38
C ARG A 61 6.94 15.67 10.20
N THR A 62 7.48 15.72 9.01
CA THR A 62 8.76 15.11 8.62
C THR A 62 9.75 16.21 8.27
N TYR A 63 11.04 15.90 8.37
CA TYR A 63 12.10 16.83 8.00
C TYR A 63 12.93 16.23 6.88
N TRP A 64 13.22 17.06 5.88
CA TRP A 64 14.20 16.75 4.84
C TRP A 64 15.32 17.79 4.87
N PRO A 65 16.59 17.39 5.05
CA PRO A 65 17.07 16.04 5.36
C PRO A 65 16.56 15.52 6.73
N PRO A 66 16.50 14.20 6.97
CA PRO A 66 16.01 13.65 8.22
C PRO A 66 16.97 13.98 9.36
N VAL A 67 16.45 13.96 10.59
CA VAL A 67 17.24 14.23 11.78
C VAL A 67 18.28 13.14 11.96
N GLN A 68 19.55 13.54 12.04
CA GLN A 68 20.67 12.61 12.24
C GLN A 68 20.67 12.07 13.67
N ARG A 69 20.32 10.79 13.83
CA ARG A 69 20.35 10.08 15.12
C ARG A 69 21.20 8.80 14.99
N PRO A 70 22.50 8.84 15.32
CA PRO A 70 23.35 7.66 15.26
C PRO A 70 22.97 6.67 16.37
N GLU A 71 22.76 5.41 16.01
CA GLU A 71 22.47 4.32 16.96
C GLU A 71 23.70 3.45 17.23
N THR A 72 24.65 3.44 16.30
CA THR A 72 25.87 2.63 16.40
C THR A 72 27.14 3.48 16.39
N TRP A 73 28.23 2.94 16.94
CA TRP A 73 29.56 3.58 16.91
C TRP A 73 30.05 3.84 15.48
N PHE A 74 29.68 2.98 14.53
CA PHE A 74 30.02 3.16 13.12
C PHE A 74 29.32 4.39 12.53
N GLU A 75 28.02 4.53 12.79
CA GLU A 75 27.22 5.70 12.38
C GLU A 75 27.69 7.00 13.04
N MET A 76 28.25 6.94 14.25
CA MET A 76 28.84 8.11 14.88
C MET A 76 30.08 8.62 14.12
N ILE A 77 30.84 7.74 13.48
CA ILE A 77 32.07 8.08 12.75
C ILE A 77 31.78 8.44 11.30
N PHE A 78 30.93 7.68 10.62
CA PHE A 78 30.67 7.83 9.18
C PHE A 78 29.37 8.58 8.85
N GLY A 79 28.57 8.92 9.87
CA GLY A 79 27.25 9.51 9.73
C GLY A 79 26.14 8.45 9.85
N PRO A 80 24.97 8.83 10.39
CA PRO A 80 23.85 7.91 10.53
C PRO A 80 23.18 7.61 9.19
N THR A 81 22.67 6.39 9.05
CA THR A 81 21.86 6.01 7.90
C THR A 81 20.55 6.80 7.93
N PRO A 82 20.16 7.50 6.85
CA PRO A 82 18.90 8.23 6.84
C PRO A 82 17.74 7.25 6.89
N LYS A 83 16.86 7.39 7.89
CA LYS A 83 15.68 6.55 8.08
C LYS A 83 14.42 7.29 7.62
N VAL A 84 13.47 6.54 7.09
CA VAL A 84 12.16 7.06 6.66
C VAL A 84 11.27 7.19 7.90
N GLU A 85 10.62 8.34 8.08
CA GLU A 85 9.67 8.58 9.19
C GLU A 85 8.23 8.36 8.72
N THR A 86 7.84 7.09 8.59
CA THR A 86 6.53 6.70 8.03
C THR A 86 5.39 6.83 9.03
N VAL A 87 4.18 7.01 8.52
CA VAL A 87 2.97 6.98 9.36
C VAL A 87 2.74 5.55 9.86
N PRO A 88 2.65 5.32 11.19
CA PRO A 88 2.47 3.99 11.74
C PRO A 88 1.06 3.45 11.46
N ARG A 89 0.99 2.14 11.24
CA ARG A 89 -0.25 1.37 11.12
C ARG A 89 -0.49 0.58 12.40
N TYR A 90 -1.70 0.68 12.95
CA TYR A 90 -2.08 -0.03 14.16
C TYR A 90 -3.02 -1.17 13.82
N ILE A 91 -2.52 -2.41 13.92
CA ILE A 91 -3.30 -3.64 13.66
C ILE A 91 -4.10 -3.98 14.92
N TYR A 92 -5.34 -4.40 14.74
CA TYR A 92 -6.18 -4.89 15.81
C TYR A 92 -7.05 -6.06 15.34
N GLU A 93 -7.34 -6.97 16.26
CA GLU A 93 -8.19 -8.13 16.00
C GLU A 93 -9.47 -8.00 16.82
N SER A 94 -10.62 -8.18 16.17
CA SER A 94 -11.92 -8.20 16.83
C SER A 94 -12.76 -9.36 16.32
N LYS A 95 -13.46 -10.05 17.21
CA LYS A 95 -14.36 -11.15 16.83
C LYS A 95 -15.55 -10.71 15.99
N GLU A 96 -15.89 -9.42 16.03
CA GLU A 96 -17.01 -8.85 15.29
C GLU A 96 -16.55 -8.35 13.91
N GLU A 97 -15.44 -7.62 13.88
CA GLU A 97 -14.96 -6.93 12.67
C GLU A 97 -13.93 -7.73 11.85
N GLY A 98 -13.24 -8.72 12.43
CA GLY A 98 -12.27 -9.57 11.75
C GLY A 98 -10.82 -9.50 12.28
N PHE A 99 -9.91 -10.18 11.57
CA PHE A 99 -8.52 -10.41 11.99
C PHE A 99 -7.47 -9.53 11.28
N TYR A 100 -7.76 -9.03 10.07
CA TYR A 100 -6.80 -8.26 9.28
C TYR A 100 -6.99 -6.75 9.40
N ASN A 101 -7.70 -6.32 10.43
CA ASN A 101 -8.13 -4.93 10.56
C ASN A 101 -6.98 -4.07 11.06
N PHE A 102 -6.93 -2.86 10.53
CA PHE A 102 -6.00 -1.87 11.03
C PHE A 102 -6.57 -0.47 10.84
N TYR A 103 -6.04 0.46 11.63
CA TYR A 103 -6.32 1.86 11.43
C TYR A 103 -5.01 2.64 11.30
N ILE A 104 -5.12 3.76 10.61
CA ILE A 104 -4.04 4.71 10.37
C ILE A 104 -4.55 6.09 10.80
N GLU A 105 -3.72 6.90 11.45
CA GLU A 105 -4.08 8.29 11.76
C GLU A 105 -4.22 9.09 10.46
N ASN A 106 -5.33 9.82 10.29
CA ASN A 106 -5.60 10.54 9.05
C ASN A 106 -4.87 11.90 9.05
N TYR A 107 -3.77 11.99 8.30
CA TYR A 107 -3.01 13.22 8.09
C TYR A 107 -3.29 13.82 6.71
N LYS A 108 -3.20 15.15 6.61
CA LYS A 108 -3.47 15.90 5.37
C LYS A 108 -2.53 15.53 4.22
N ASN A 109 -1.30 15.15 4.53
CA ASN A 109 -0.22 14.91 3.58
C ASN A 109 0.08 13.43 3.34
N ILE A 110 -0.79 12.50 3.75
CA ILE A 110 -0.62 11.07 3.45
C ILE A 110 -0.82 10.84 1.95
N TYR A 111 0.05 10.03 1.38
CA TYR A 111 -0.11 9.50 0.04
C TYR A 111 -0.32 8.00 0.10
N PHE A 112 -1.28 7.54 -0.69
CA PHE A 112 -1.50 6.12 -0.93
C PHE A 112 -1.05 5.77 -2.34
N LEU A 113 -0.76 4.50 -2.57
CA LEU A 113 -0.61 4.00 -3.93
C LEU A 113 -1.95 4.16 -4.68
N PRO A 114 -1.95 4.34 -6.01
CA PRO A 114 -3.17 4.22 -6.78
C PRO A 114 -3.79 2.81 -6.65
N ASP A 115 -5.12 2.71 -6.63
CA ASP A 115 -5.81 1.42 -6.46
C ASP A 115 -5.37 0.37 -7.49
N TRP A 116 -5.21 0.76 -8.76
CA TRP A 116 -4.75 -0.14 -9.82
C TRP A 116 -3.34 -0.70 -9.56
N LEU A 117 -2.46 0.09 -8.95
CA LEU A 117 -1.10 -0.31 -8.64
C LEU A 117 -1.07 -1.20 -7.40
N SER A 118 -1.88 -0.87 -6.39
CA SER A 118 -2.06 -1.73 -5.21
C SER A 118 -2.63 -3.09 -5.62
N GLU A 119 -3.66 -3.13 -6.45
CA GLU A 119 -4.23 -4.36 -7.03
C GLU A 119 -3.18 -5.16 -7.80
N PHE A 120 -2.40 -4.49 -8.66
CA PHE A 120 -1.34 -5.15 -9.43
C PHE A 120 -0.31 -5.82 -8.51
N ILE A 121 0.18 -5.11 -7.49
CA ILE A 121 1.19 -5.66 -6.57
C ILE A 121 0.61 -6.85 -5.80
N GLN A 122 -0.62 -6.75 -5.31
CA GLN A 122 -1.23 -7.82 -4.53
C GLN A 122 -1.53 -9.06 -5.38
N VAL A 123 -2.15 -8.89 -6.55
CA VAL A 123 -2.64 -10.02 -7.37
C VAL A 123 -1.53 -10.62 -8.23
N ARG A 124 -0.60 -9.81 -8.76
CA ARG A 124 0.44 -10.28 -9.70
C ARG A 124 1.77 -10.60 -9.03
N LEU A 125 2.11 -9.91 -7.95
CA LEU A 125 3.35 -10.16 -7.21
C LEU A 125 3.13 -10.99 -5.94
N ASP A 126 1.88 -11.34 -5.62
CA ASP A 126 1.47 -12.14 -4.46
C ASP A 126 1.87 -11.51 -3.10
N ILE A 127 1.97 -10.18 -3.07
CA ILE A 127 2.32 -9.41 -1.86
C ILE A 127 1.02 -8.90 -1.23
N CYS A 128 0.31 -9.75 -0.49
CA CYS A 128 -0.99 -9.42 0.09
C CYS A 128 -0.94 -8.99 1.57
N LEU A 129 -0.28 -9.76 2.43
CA LEU A 129 -0.26 -9.51 3.88
C LEU A 129 1.09 -8.94 4.34
N ASP A 130 2.18 -9.47 3.82
CA ASP A 130 3.53 -9.04 4.18
C ASP A 130 3.94 -7.79 3.38
N ILE A 131 4.02 -6.66 4.06
CA ILE A 131 4.45 -5.38 3.46
C ILE A 131 5.98 -5.19 3.51
N THR A 132 6.73 -6.05 4.19
CA THR A 132 8.16 -5.88 4.50
C THR A 132 9.01 -5.62 3.26
N VAL A 133 8.73 -6.35 2.17
CA VAL A 133 9.45 -6.18 0.89
C VAL A 133 9.21 -4.78 0.32
N LEU A 134 7.98 -4.30 0.37
CA LEU A 134 7.59 -3.01 -0.20
C LEU A 134 8.15 -1.85 0.64
N GLU A 135 8.18 -2.01 1.97
CA GLU A 135 8.85 -1.08 2.87
C GLU A 135 10.35 -1.02 2.63
N THR A 136 10.98 -2.17 2.42
CA THR A 136 12.41 -2.25 2.07
C THR A 136 12.71 -1.54 0.75
N ILE A 137 11.88 -1.72 -0.28
CA ILE A 137 12.03 -1.02 -1.57
C ILE A 137 11.92 0.49 -1.37
N ARG A 138 10.91 0.95 -0.61
CA ARG A 138 10.73 2.38 -0.27
C ARG A 138 11.95 2.94 0.45
N GLU A 139 12.49 2.22 1.43
CA GLU A 139 13.68 2.64 2.19
C GLU A 139 14.93 2.72 1.32
N VAL A 140 15.19 1.70 0.51
CA VAL A 140 16.33 1.71 -0.43
C VAL A 140 16.22 2.87 -1.41
N PHE A 141 15.02 3.13 -1.93
CA PHE A 141 14.79 4.26 -2.83
C PHE A 141 15.00 5.61 -2.12
N PHE A 142 14.54 5.75 -0.87
CA PHE A 142 14.77 6.95 -0.07
C PHE A 142 16.26 7.21 0.20
N VAL A 143 17.00 6.18 0.61
CA VAL A 143 18.46 6.26 0.81
C VAL A 143 19.16 6.62 -0.49
N GLY A 144 18.75 6.03 -1.61
CA GLY A 144 19.25 6.35 -2.95
C GLY A 144 19.06 7.81 -3.33
N LEU A 145 17.86 8.37 -3.11
CA LEU A 145 17.57 9.79 -3.31
C LEU A 145 18.42 10.67 -2.41
N MET A 146 18.65 10.25 -1.16
CA MET A 146 19.50 10.96 -0.22
C MET A 146 20.94 11.05 -0.73
N VAL A 147 21.54 9.93 -1.12
CA VAL A 147 22.89 9.89 -1.68
C VAL A 147 22.97 10.74 -2.94
N TYR A 148 21.98 10.63 -3.83
CA TYR A 148 21.94 11.42 -5.05
C TYR A 148 21.84 12.93 -4.77
N SER A 149 21.06 13.34 -3.78
CA SER A 149 20.97 14.74 -3.36
C SER A 149 22.33 15.29 -2.91
N GLN A 150 23.16 14.48 -2.25
CA GLN A 150 24.52 14.87 -1.87
C GLN A 150 25.44 15.01 -3.08
N ILE A 151 25.30 14.15 -4.10
CA ILE A 151 26.03 14.26 -5.37
C ILE A 151 25.66 15.58 -6.08
N VAL A 152 24.38 15.94 -6.11
CA VAL A 152 23.90 17.22 -6.67
C VAL A 152 24.47 18.41 -5.91
N ILE A 153 24.42 18.38 -4.56
CA ILE A 153 25.00 19.45 -3.72
C ILE A 153 26.51 19.59 -3.98
N LEU A 154 27.22 18.47 -4.06
CA LEU A 154 28.65 18.44 -4.36
C LEU A 154 28.93 19.00 -5.76
N ARG A 155 28.10 18.68 -6.76
CA ARG A 155 28.20 19.24 -8.10
C ARG A 155 28.01 20.76 -8.10
N ILE A 156 27.00 21.27 -7.39
CA ILE A 156 26.75 22.70 -7.24
C ILE A 156 27.96 23.36 -6.58
N ALA A 157 28.48 22.78 -5.48
CA ALA A 157 29.66 23.29 -4.79
C ALA A 157 30.89 23.36 -5.71
N LEU A 158 31.14 22.34 -6.53
CA LEU A 158 32.21 22.34 -7.53
C LEU A 158 32.06 23.47 -8.56
N SER A 159 30.83 23.82 -8.96
CA SER A 159 30.59 24.97 -9.86
C SER A 159 31.05 26.31 -9.26
N TRP A 160 31.07 26.44 -7.94
CA TRP A 160 31.54 27.65 -7.26
C TRP A 160 33.07 27.69 -7.13
N PHE A 161 33.75 26.54 -7.20
CA PHE A 161 35.21 26.46 -7.12
C PHE A 161 35.85 26.58 -8.50
N ILE A 162 36.08 27.82 -8.95
CA ILE A 162 36.69 28.14 -10.25
C ILE A 162 38.09 27.50 -10.45
N TYR A 163 38.80 27.21 -9.35
CA TYR A 163 40.11 26.55 -9.39
C TYR A 163 40.04 25.08 -9.85
N ILE A 164 38.92 24.39 -9.57
CA ILE A 164 38.76 22.98 -9.90
C ILE A 164 38.10 22.87 -11.26
N ASN A 165 38.76 22.20 -12.21
CA ASN A 165 38.11 21.89 -13.47
C ASN A 165 37.13 20.71 -13.26
N PRO A 166 35.81 20.89 -13.41
CA PRO A 166 34.84 19.81 -13.22
C PRO A 166 34.96 18.70 -14.27
N TYR A 167 35.67 18.94 -15.38
CA TYR A 167 35.84 18.00 -16.47
C TYR A 167 37.14 17.17 -16.39
N THR A 168 37.87 17.25 -15.27
CA THR A 168 39.01 16.36 -15.02
C THR A 168 38.63 15.21 -14.08
N VAL A 169 39.38 14.11 -14.14
CA VAL A 169 39.20 12.97 -13.23
C VAL A 169 39.61 13.38 -11.81
N PRO A 170 38.79 13.09 -10.76
CA PRO A 170 37.57 12.27 -10.77
C PRO A 170 36.24 13.05 -10.93
N TRP A 171 36.29 14.38 -10.97
CA TRP A 171 35.11 15.27 -10.96
C TRP A 171 34.19 15.10 -12.17
N CYS A 172 34.75 14.68 -13.31
CA CYS A 172 34.00 14.46 -14.54
C CYS A 172 32.84 13.46 -14.36
N TYR A 173 32.98 12.47 -13.46
CA TYR A 173 31.91 11.51 -13.17
C TYR A 173 30.73 12.15 -12.43
N ILE A 174 31.02 13.09 -11.52
CA ILE A 174 30.01 13.82 -10.76
C ILE A 174 29.26 14.77 -11.68
N ALA A 175 29.99 15.48 -12.57
CA ALA A 175 29.39 16.33 -13.58
C ALA A 175 28.47 15.52 -14.51
N ALA A 176 28.95 14.41 -15.06
CA ALA A 176 28.15 13.55 -15.93
C ALA A 176 26.88 13.01 -15.25
N ALA A 177 26.91 12.73 -13.93
CA ALA A 177 25.75 12.23 -13.19
C ALA A 177 24.65 13.27 -12.92
N VAL A 178 24.97 14.57 -13.01
CA VAL A 178 24.07 15.66 -12.62
C VAL A 178 23.73 16.60 -13.78
N ASP A 179 24.65 16.82 -14.73
CA ASP A 179 24.49 17.83 -15.79
C ASP A 179 23.28 17.56 -16.71
N TRP A 180 22.81 16.31 -16.83
CA TRP A 180 21.56 15.99 -17.55
C TRP A 180 20.34 16.74 -16.99
N THR A 181 20.35 17.06 -15.68
CA THR A 181 19.27 17.81 -15.03
C THR A 181 19.25 19.25 -15.51
N GLU A 182 20.42 19.82 -15.79
CA GLU A 182 20.55 21.15 -16.34
C GLU A 182 20.01 21.15 -17.77
N ASP A 183 20.41 20.19 -18.60
CA ASP A 183 19.92 20.08 -19.99
C ASP A 183 18.39 19.98 -20.08
N VAL A 184 17.75 19.22 -19.18
CA VAL A 184 16.29 19.07 -19.14
C VAL A 184 15.58 20.35 -18.68
N LEU A 185 16.19 21.10 -17.75
CA LEU A 185 15.58 22.27 -17.10
C LEU A 185 16.00 23.61 -17.70
N GLN A 186 17.00 23.64 -18.61
CA GLN A 186 17.60 24.85 -19.18
C GLN A 186 16.59 25.76 -19.92
N GLY A 187 15.47 25.20 -20.38
CA GLY A 187 14.36 25.93 -21.01
C GLY A 187 13.21 26.32 -20.08
N ILE A 188 13.20 25.79 -18.84
CA ILE A 188 12.10 25.97 -17.88
C ILE A 188 12.51 26.93 -16.76
N VAL A 189 13.75 26.81 -16.27
CA VAL A 189 14.24 27.54 -15.11
C VAL A 189 15.04 28.76 -15.56
N PRO A 190 14.60 30.00 -15.27
CA PRO A 190 15.34 31.19 -15.64
C PRO A 190 16.57 31.40 -14.74
N ALA A 191 17.65 31.92 -15.31
CA ALA A 191 18.79 32.40 -14.53
C ALA A 191 18.43 33.71 -13.82
N ILE A 192 18.65 33.78 -12.51
CA ILE A 192 18.41 34.98 -11.70
C ILE A 192 19.75 35.67 -11.46
N LEU A 193 19.89 36.92 -11.89
CA LEU A 193 21.10 37.73 -11.72
C LEU A 193 22.39 37.08 -12.28
N GLY A 194 22.25 36.24 -13.32
CA GLY A 194 23.38 35.51 -13.93
C GLY A 194 23.82 34.26 -13.16
N VAL A 195 23.13 33.88 -12.08
CA VAL A 195 23.38 32.63 -11.34
C VAL A 195 22.45 31.54 -11.88
N ASN A 196 23.03 30.38 -12.18
CA ASN A 196 22.25 29.19 -12.54
C ASN A 196 21.61 28.60 -11.28
N ILE A 197 20.29 28.71 -11.16
CA ILE A 197 19.52 28.17 -10.02
C ILE A 197 18.98 26.75 -10.29
N THR A 198 19.25 26.20 -11.46
CA THR A 198 18.67 24.91 -11.92
C THR A 198 18.95 23.78 -10.94
N GLY A 199 20.20 23.63 -10.50
CA GLY A 199 20.57 22.62 -9.51
C GLY A 199 19.84 22.78 -8.17
N SER A 200 19.59 24.02 -7.72
CA SER A 200 18.85 24.30 -6.49
C SER A 200 17.36 23.99 -6.61
N VAL A 201 16.76 24.31 -7.76
CA VAL A 201 15.35 23.95 -8.06
C VAL A 201 15.20 22.43 -8.10
N PHE A 202 16.11 21.76 -8.79
CA PHE A 202 16.12 20.30 -8.88
C PHE A 202 16.30 19.63 -7.51
N LEU A 203 17.15 20.19 -6.64
CA LEU A 203 17.27 19.72 -5.25
C LEU A 203 15.95 19.86 -4.48
N GLY A 204 15.19 20.93 -4.74
CA GLY A 204 13.84 21.09 -4.20
C GLY A 204 12.87 20.01 -4.68
N ILE A 205 12.91 19.67 -5.98
CA ILE A 205 12.11 18.57 -6.55
C ILE A 205 12.48 17.24 -5.89
N LEU A 206 13.77 16.94 -5.75
CA LEU A 206 14.23 15.73 -5.04
C LEU A 206 13.73 15.70 -3.60
N GLY A 207 13.74 16.84 -2.90
CA GLY A 207 13.20 16.97 -1.56
C GLY A 207 11.70 16.65 -1.48
N VAL A 208 10.90 17.15 -2.42
CA VAL A 208 9.46 16.85 -2.49
C VAL A 208 9.21 15.36 -2.76
N ILE A 209 9.97 14.75 -3.67
CA ILE A 209 9.86 13.31 -3.95
C ILE A 209 10.25 12.51 -2.71
N ALA A 210 11.35 12.85 -2.05
CA ALA A 210 11.78 12.13 -0.85
C ALA A 210 10.81 12.31 0.32
N ASP A 211 10.24 13.50 0.50
CA ASP A 211 9.20 13.75 1.50
C ASP A 211 7.93 12.94 1.21
N SER A 212 7.55 12.80 -0.06
CA SER A 212 6.41 11.95 -0.46
C SER A 212 6.59 10.49 -0.05
N LEU A 213 7.83 9.98 0.03
CA LEU A 213 8.12 8.62 0.49
C LEU A 213 7.90 8.47 2.00
N ASN A 214 8.19 9.51 2.81
CA ASN A 214 7.88 9.48 4.24
C ASN A 214 6.37 9.43 4.49
N HIS A 215 5.61 10.01 3.57
CA HIS A 215 4.16 10.07 3.64
C HIS A 215 3.45 8.93 2.90
N LEU A 216 4.19 8.05 2.23
CA LEU A 216 3.65 6.91 1.50
C LEU A 216 3.29 5.79 2.46
N VAL A 217 2.00 5.45 2.51
CA VAL A 217 1.47 4.37 3.35
C VAL A 217 0.92 3.24 2.48
N PHE A 218 1.27 2.00 2.84
CA PHE A 218 0.76 0.80 2.18
C PHE A 218 -0.46 0.27 2.94
N THR A 219 -1.57 0.04 2.22
CA THR A 219 -2.87 -0.36 2.79
C THR A 219 -3.17 -1.85 2.63
N MET A 220 -2.21 -2.63 2.13
CA MET A 220 -2.37 -4.06 1.88
C MET A 220 -2.77 -4.80 3.17
N PRO A 221 -3.77 -5.71 3.12
CA PRO A 221 -4.42 -6.30 1.95
C PRO A 221 -5.58 -5.50 1.33
N PHE A 222 -5.92 -4.35 1.87
CA PHE A 222 -7.02 -3.52 1.36
C PHE A 222 -6.55 -2.59 0.25
N LEU A 223 -7.48 -2.22 -0.64
CA LEU A 223 -7.28 -1.09 -1.52
C LEU A 223 -7.33 0.22 -0.73
N PRO A 224 -6.53 1.23 -1.11
CA PRO A 224 -6.59 2.57 -0.52
C PRO A 224 -7.99 3.17 -0.47
N SER A 225 -8.83 2.88 -1.48
CA SER A 225 -10.22 3.33 -1.52
C SER A 225 -11.15 2.75 -0.44
N GLU A 226 -10.75 1.65 0.22
CA GLU A 226 -11.57 0.98 1.24
C GLU A 226 -11.47 1.63 2.63
N GLY A 227 -10.61 2.65 2.79
CA GLY A 227 -10.43 3.32 4.07
C GLY A 227 -11.66 4.12 4.48
N GLU A 228 -12.25 3.77 5.62
CA GLU A 228 -13.37 4.50 6.20
C GLU A 228 -12.90 5.55 7.21
N GLU A 229 -13.37 6.78 7.06
CA GLU A 229 -13.05 7.89 7.96
C GLU A 229 -13.87 7.78 9.25
N THR A 230 -13.22 7.48 10.37
CA THR A 230 -13.87 7.43 11.68
C THR A 230 -13.12 8.27 12.72
N LYS A 231 -13.76 8.52 13.87
CA LYS A 231 -13.12 9.22 14.99
C LYS A 231 -12.93 8.24 16.13
N LEU A 232 -11.67 7.96 16.46
CA LEU A 232 -11.31 7.08 17.56
C LEU A 232 -10.66 7.87 18.70
N LEU A 233 -10.89 7.40 19.93
CA LEU A 233 -10.20 7.89 21.12
C LEU A 233 -8.83 7.22 21.19
N ILE A 234 -7.79 7.92 20.74
CA ILE A 234 -6.39 7.47 20.83
C ILE A 234 -5.67 8.37 21.81
N ASN A 235 -5.07 7.79 22.85
CA ASN A 235 -4.34 8.52 23.90
C ASN A 235 -5.19 9.64 24.54
N GLU A 236 -6.44 9.32 24.90
CA GLU A 236 -7.40 10.28 25.51
C GLU A 236 -7.79 11.47 24.61
N GLN A 237 -7.42 11.43 23.32
CA GLN A 237 -7.74 12.45 22.34
C GLN A 237 -8.58 11.87 21.21
N MET A 238 -9.65 12.57 20.83
CA MET A 238 -10.43 12.24 19.63
C MET A 238 -9.59 12.56 18.40
N LYS A 239 -9.12 11.52 17.70
CA LYS A 239 -8.36 11.64 16.46
C LYS A 239 -9.18 11.13 15.28
N ASN A 240 -9.05 11.80 14.13
CA ASN A 240 -9.57 11.29 12.88
C ASN A 240 -8.64 10.19 12.38
N VAL A 241 -9.19 9.02 12.09
CA VAL A 241 -8.45 7.86 11.60
C VAL A 241 -9.11 7.31 10.34
N LEU A 242 -8.33 6.61 9.54
CA LEU A 242 -8.79 5.76 8.45
C LEU A 242 -8.77 4.33 8.94
N VAL A 243 -9.92 3.67 8.95
CA VAL A 243 -10.08 2.28 9.39
C VAL A 243 -10.26 1.41 8.16
N PHE A 244 -9.50 0.32 8.11
CA PHE A 244 -9.62 -0.73 7.12
C PHE A 244 -10.05 -2.00 7.86
N HIS A 245 -11.24 -2.48 7.54
CA HIS A 245 -11.87 -3.58 8.26
C HIS A 245 -12.75 -4.42 7.33
N TYR A 246 -13.21 -5.57 7.82
CA TYR A 246 -13.89 -6.62 7.06
C TYR A 246 -13.01 -7.34 6.03
N LEU A 247 -13.64 -8.00 5.06
CA LEU A 247 -12.96 -8.73 3.99
C LEU A 247 -12.50 -7.76 2.90
N PRO A 248 -11.22 -7.79 2.48
CA PRO A 248 -10.72 -6.96 1.39
C PRO A 248 -11.50 -7.16 0.09
N ILE A 249 -11.82 -6.09 -0.63
CA ILE A 249 -12.58 -6.18 -1.90
C ILE A 249 -11.89 -7.07 -2.95
N LEU A 250 -10.56 -7.13 -2.91
CA LEU A 250 -9.75 -7.93 -3.82
C LEU A 250 -10.06 -9.42 -3.69
N TRP A 251 -10.37 -9.91 -2.49
CA TRP A 251 -10.68 -11.31 -2.23
C TRP A 251 -12.10 -11.71 -2.68
N TYR A 252 -12.97 -10.75 -2.95
CA TYR A 252 -14.25 -11.01 -3.64
C TYR A 252 -14.06 -11.18 -5.14
N ARG A 253 -13.08 -10.49 -5.73
CA ARG A 253 -12.84 -10.46 -7.18
C ARG A 253 -11.89 -11.56 -7.65
N TYR A 254 -10.89 -11.85 -6.83
CA TYR A 254 -9.85 -12.84 -7.11
C TYR A 254 -9.81 -13.86 -5.98
N PRO A 255 -9.46 -15.13 -6.27
CA PRO A 255 -9.31 -16.13 -5.23
C PRO A 255 -8.21 -15.72 -4.25
N ILE A 256 -8.43 -16.01 -2.97
CA ILE A 256 -7.45 -15.75 -1.92
C ILE A 256 -6.19 -16.58 -2.24
N PRO A 257 -4.98 -15.98 -2.18
CA PRO A 257 -3.73 -16.70 -2.37
C PRO A 257 -3.67 -18.00 -1.56
N ASN A 258 -3.19 -19.08 -2.20
CA ASN A 258 -3.18 -20.40 -1.55
C ASN A 258 -2.28 -20.41 -0.31
N ASP A 259 -1.17 -19.65 -0.32
CA ASP A 259 -0.25 -19.53 0.82
C ASP A 259 -0.97 -19.01 2.08
N ILE A 260 -1.88 -18.05 1.93
CA ILE A 260 -2.69 -17.52 3.02
C ILE A 260 -3.69 -18.57 3.52
N ARG A 261 -4.32 -19.30 2.60
CA ARG A 261 -5.26 -20.38 2.95
C ARG A 261 -4.57 -21.52 3.70
N GLU A 262 -3.36 -21.89 3.29
CA GLU A 262 -2.52 -22.87 3.99
C GLU A 262 -2.12 -22.39 5.37
N PHE A 263 -1.77 -21.12 5.53
CA PHE A 263 -1.49 -20.51 6.82
C PHE A 263 -2.72 -20.57 7.76
N TRP A 264 -3.92 -20.25 7.27
CA TRP A 264 -5.15 -20.37 8.05
C TRP A 264 -5.46 -21.81 8.45
N TYR A 265 -5.26 -22.76 7.55
CA TYR A 265 -5.55 -24.16 7.84
C TYR A 265 -4.56 -24.79 8.84
N ASN A 266 -3.26 -24.47 8.70
CA ASN A 266 -2.20 -25.11 9.49
C ASN A 266 -1.88 -24.37 10.79
N GLU A 267 -1.76 -23.04 10.74
CA GLU A 267 -1.25 -22.23 11.86
C GLU A 267 -2.35 -21.50 12.63
N ARG A 268 -3.36 -20.98 11.93
CA ARG A 268 -4.43 -20.13 12.51
C ARG A 268 -5.85 -20.60 12.13
N PRO A 269 -6.30 -21.76 12.65
CA PRO A 269 -7.63 -22.30 12.35
C PRO A 269 -8.77 -21.46 12.90
N ASP A 270 -8.49 -20.60 13.88
CA ASP A 270 -9.43 -19.62 14.42
C ASP A 270 -9.85 -18.57 13.37
N ILE A 271 -8.91 -18.15 12.51
CA ILE A 271 -9.19 -17.26 11.39
C ILE A 271 -10.05 -18.00 10.36
N LEU A 272 -9.71 -19.25 10.05
CA LEU A 272 -10.47 -20.07 9.11
C LEU A 272 -11.93 -20.23 9.57
N GLU A 273 -12.15 -20.62 10.83
CA GLU A 273 -13.50 -20.79 11.40
C GLU A 273 -14.31 -19.50 11.33
N TYR A 274 -13.69 -18.36 11.65
CA TYR A 274 -14.34 -17.07 11.52
C TYR A 274 -14.68 -16.73 10.07
N MET A 275 -13.75 -16.92 9.13
CA MET A 275 -13.97 -16.60 7.73
C MET A 275 -15.11 -17.45 7.16
N GLU A 276 -15.11 -18.75 7.43
CA GLU A 276 -16.18 -19.67 7.00
C GLU A 276 -17.53 -19.29 7.61
N LYS A 277 -17.57 -18.85 8.86
CA LYS A 277 -18.82 -18.50 9.55
C LYS A 277 -19.35 -17.12 9.16
N ALA A 278 -18.49 -16.11 9.11
CA ALA A 278 -18.86 -14.72 8.81
C ALA A 278 -19.22 -14.55 7.33
N TYR A 279 -18.54 -15.29 6.46
CA TYR A 279 -18.65 -15.18 5.01
C TYR A 279 -19.22 -16.44 4.35
N GLN A 280 -19.93 -17.28 5.10
CA GLN A 280 -20.54 -18.53 4.61
C GLN A 280 -21.42 -18.35 3.37
N ASN A 281 -22.09 -17.19 3.28
CA ASN A 281 -23.02 -16.86 2.20
C ASN A 281 -22.30 -16.39 0.93
N LEU A 282 -20.98 -16.20 0.99
CA LEU A 282 -20.16 -15.87 -0.16
C LEU A 282 -19.60 -17.17 -0.74
N ASP A 283 -19.72 -17.34 -2.05
CA ASP A 283 -19.16 -18.49 -2.78
C ASP A 283 -17.62 -18.36 -2.92
N ILE A 284 -16.91 -18.17 -1.80
CA ILE A 284 -15.46 -18.00 -1.73
C ILE A 284 -14.85 -19.29 -1.17
N GLN A 285 -13.78 -19.77 -1.80
CA GLN A 285 -13.03 -20.94 -1.34
C GLN A 285 -12.01 -20.51 -0.28
N PHE A 286 -12.25 -20.86 0.99
CA PHE A 286 -11.32 -20.59 2.09
C PHE A 286 -10.31 -21.72 2.32
N LEU A 287 -10.67 -22.95 1.94
CA LEU A 287 -9.82 -24.12 2.12
C LEU A 287 -8.66 -24.14 1.11
N PRO A 288 -7.47 -24.65 1.51
CA PRO A 288 -6.33 -24.82 0.61
C PRO A 288 -6.66 -25.72 -0.59
N ASP A 289 -6.01 -25.47 -1.72
CA ASP A 289 -6.25 -26.22 -2.95
C ASP A 289 -5.90 -27.71 -2.81
N ASN A 290 -4.88 -28.02 -2.01
CA ASN A 290 -4.48 -29.39 -1.68
C ASN A 290 -5.62 -30.15 -1.00
N VAL A 291 -6.26 -29.56 0.01
CA VAL A 291 -7.37 -30.17 0.76
C VAL A 291 -8.61 -30.30 -0.13
N VAL A 292 -8.93 -29.28 -0.91
CA VAL A 292 -10.07 -29.31 -1.83
C VAL A 292 -9.87 -30.36 -2.93
N SER A 293 -8.65 -30.51 -3.44
CA SER A 293 -8.33 -31.55 -4.43
C SER A 293 -8.52 -32.97 -3.86
N GLN A 294 -8.11 -33.20 -2.60
CA GLN A 294 -8.31 -34.47 -1.91
C GLN A 294 -9.79 -34.76 -1.66
N LEU A 295 -10.55 -33.78 -1.16
CA LEU A 295 -12.00 -33.92 -0.94
C LEU A 295 -12.75 -34.21 -2.25
N ASN A 296 -12.36 -33.57 -3.34
CA ASN A 296 -12.94 -33.82 -4.66
C ASN A 296 -12.60 -35.24 -5.17
N GLN A 297 -11.38 -35.71 -4.94
CA GLN A 297 -10.99 -37.10 -5.27
C GLN A 297 -11.78 -38.12 -4.43
N GLU A 298 -11.95 -37.90 -3.13
CA GLU A 298 -12.75 -38.75 -2.24
C GLU A 298 -14.25 -38.74 -2.62
N LYS A 299 -14.79 -37.59 -3.01
CA LYS A 299 -16.16 -37.47 -3.51
C LYS A 299 -16.34 -38.21 -4.83
N LEU A 300 -15.36 -38.14 -5.72
CA LEU A 300 -15.35 -38.90 -6.97
C LEU A 300 -15.27 -40.40 -6.70
N THR A 301 -14.37 -40.87 -5.84
CA THR A 301 -14.24 -42.31 -5.53
C THR A 301 -15.46 -42.86 -4.79
N SER A 302 -16.08 -42.09 -3.90
CA SER A 302 -17.32 -42.47 -3.23
C SER A 302 -18.54 -42.48 -4.16
N SER A 303 -18.61 -41.57 -5.15
CA SER A 303 -19.65 -41.60 -6.18
C SER A 303 -19.48 -42.74 -7.18
N VAL A 304 -18.23 -43.08 -7.51
CA VAL A 304 -17.92 -44.23 -8.38
C VAL A 304 -18.22 -45.52 -7.63
N SER A 305 -17.85 -45.63 -6.35
CA SER A 305 -18.14 -46.83 -5.55
C SER A 305 -19.65 -47.03 -5.34
N SER A 306 -20.43 -45.97 -5.09
CA SER A 306 -21.89 -46.09 -5.02
C SER A 306 -22.51 -46.50 -6.36
N SER A 307 -22.05 -45.92 -7.47
CA SER A 307 -22.52 -46.31 -8.81
C SER A 307 -22.13 -47.75 -9.19
N LEU A 308 -20.97 -48.23 -8.73
CA LEU A 308 -20.54 -49.62 -8.93
C LEU A 308 -21.32 -50.59 -8.04
N VAL A 309 -21.65 -50.21 -6.80
CA VAL A 309 -22.53 -51.00 -5.92
C VAL A 309 -23.96 -51.04 -6.48
N ASP A 310 -24.45 -49.95 -7.06
CA ASP A 310 -25.75 -49.93 -7.74
C ASP A 310 -25.73 -50.75 -9.04
N LEU A 311 -24.61 -50.76 -9.77
CA LEU A 311 -24.42 -51.65 -10.93
C LEU A 311 -24.36 -53.11 -10.50
N GLU A 312 -23.64 -53.44 -9.41
CA GLU A 312 -23.54 -54.79 -8.85
C GLU A 312 -24.89 -55.28 -8.34
N ASN A 313 -25.68 -54.43 -7.69
CA ASN A 313 -27.03 -54.77 -7.23
C ASN A 313 -28.01 -54.99 -8.40
N ASN A 314 -27.92 -54.17 -9.46
CA ASN A 314 -28.72 -54.37 -10.68
C ASN A 314 -28.29 -55.62 -11.45
N LEU A 315 -26.99 -55.88 -11.55
CA LEU A 315 -26.45 -57.11 -12.15
C LEU A 315 -26.84 -58.34 -11.34
N ASN A 316 -26.79 -58.29 -10.01
CA ASN A 316 -27.22 -59.38 -9.15
C ASN A 316 -28.73 -59.64 -9.29
N GLN A 317 -29.57 -58.61 -9.43
CA GLN A 317 -31.01 -58.80 -9.72
C GLN A 317 -31.26 -59.40 -11.12
N MET A 318 -30.49 -58.98 -12.13
CA MET A 318 -30.60 -59.48 -13.51
C MET A 318 -30.05 -60.91 -13.66
N VAL A 319 -28.96 -61.23 -12.94
CA VAL A 319 -28.35 -62.56 -12.86
C VAL A 319 -29.20 -63.53 -12.03
N SER A 320 -29.87 -63.06 -10.97
CA SER A 320 -30.76 -63.92 -10.16
C SER A 320 -31.99 -64.41 -10.92
N THR A 321 -32.43 -63.69 -11.95
CA THR A 321 -33.61 -64.05 -12.75
C THR A 321 -33.28 -64.80 -14.04
N GLU A 322 -32.12 -64.58 -14.66
CA GLU A 322 -31.72 -65.32 -15.87
C GLU A 322 -30.83 -66.56 -15.60
N LEU A 323 -29.95 -66.54 -14.59
CA LEU A 323 -28.94 -67.60 -14.40
C LEU A 323 -29.51 -68.90 -13.83
N LEU A 324 -30.71 -68.87 -13.23
CA LEU A 324 -31.46 -70.07 -12.85
C LEU A 324 -32.02 -70.83 -14.06
N SER A 325 -31.96 -70.25 -15.27
CA SER A 325 -32.50 -70.84 -16.50
C SER A 325 -31.46 -71.46 -17.44
N LYS A 326 -30.16 -71.11 -17.34
CA LYS A 326 -29.11 -71.58 -18.26
C LYS A 326 -27.76 -71.80 -17.56
N ASN A 327 -27.66 -72.90 -16.86
CA ASN A 327 -26.64 -73.12 -15.83
C ASN A 327 -25.41 -73.91 -16.29
N ASP A 328 -24.75 -73.56 -17.42
CA ASP A 328 -23.47 -74.22 -17.76
C ASP A 328 -22.47 -73.42 -18.63
N PHE A 329 -22.87 -72.31 -19.27
CA PHE A 329 -21.99 -71.64 -20.26
C PHE A 329 -21.34 -70.33 -19.78
N ILE A 330 -21.78 -69.74 -18.67
CA ILE A 330 -21.37 -68.39 -18.25
C ILE A 330 -20.17 -68.40 -17.29
N LEU A 331 -20.00 -69.48 -16.53
CA LEU A 331 -18.99 -69.58 -15.46
C LEU A 331 -17.54 -69.54 -15.99
N THR A 332 -17.31 -70.02 -17.21
CA THR A 332 -15.99 -69.99 -17.88
C THR A 332 -15.62 -68.62 -18.44
N LYS A 333 -16.60 -67.78 -18.78
CA LYS A 333 -16.37 -66.43 -19.34
C LYS A 333 -16.16 -65.37 -18.26
N LEU A 334 -16.76 -65.55 -17.08
CA LEU A 334 -16.52 -64.66 -15.93
C LEU A 334 -15.10 -64.80 -15.40
N HIS A 335 -14.58 -66.03 -15.34
CA HIS A 335 -13.20 -66.28 -14.88
C HIS A 335 -12.15 -65.59 -15.76
N SER A 336 -12.37 -65.57 -17.09
CA SER A 336 -11.45 -64.89 -18.02
C SER A 336 -11.56 -63.36 -17.97
N PHE A 337 -12.67 -62.81 -17.47
CA PHE A 337 -12.86 -61.37 -17.35
C PHE A 337 -12.24 -60.83 -16.05
N THR A 338 -12.32 -61.59 -14.95
CA THR A 338 -11.60 -61.29 -13.71
C THR A 338 -10.08 -61.33 -13.87
N ASP A 339 -9.55 -62.26 -14.67
CA ASP A 339 -8.11 -62.32 -14.98
C ASP A 339 -7.64 -61.14 -15.86
N TYR A 340 -8.55 -60.56 -16.64
CA TYR A 340 -8.27 -59.38 -17.47
C TYR A 340 -8.28 -58.07 -16.66
N LEU A 341 -9.08 -58.00 -15.60
CA LEU A 341 -9.13 -56.82 -14.71
C LEU A 341 -7.96 -56.78 -13.72
N THR A 342 -7.48 -57.94 -13.25
CA THR A 342 -6.31 -58.00 -12.35
C THR A 342 -5.01 -57.66 -13.05
N THR A 343 -4.92 -57.86 -14.38
CA THR A 343 -3.75 -57.49 -15.19
C THR A 343 -3.71 -56.02 -15.61
N PHE A 344 -4.83 -55.29 -15.50
CA PHE A 344 -4.90 -53.86 -15.84
C PHE A 344 -4.67 -52.93 -14.63
N ILE A 345 -4.63 -53.46 -13.40
CA ILE A 345 -4.55 -52.69 -12.14
C ILE A 345 -3.13 -52.68 -11.53
N VAL A 346 -2.13 -53.32 -12.15
CA VAL A 346 -0.72 -53.23 -11.71
C VAL A 346 0.21 -53.20 -12.93
N PRO A 347 1.19 -52.28 -13.07
CA PRO A 347 1.58 -51.17 -12.19
C PRO A 347 1.09 -49.78 -12.65
#